data_AF-A0A9P6ZQC8-F1
#
_entry.id   AF-A0A9P6ZQC8-F1
#
_cell.length_a   1.000
_cell.length_b   1.000
_cell.length_c   1.000
_cell.angle_alpha   90.00
_cell.angle_beta   90.00
_cell.angle_gamma   90.00
#
_symmetry.space_group_name_H-M   'P 1'
#
loop_
_entity.id
_entity.type
_entity.pdbx_description
1 polymer ?
#
loop_
_entity_poly.entity_id
_entity_poly.type
_entity_poly.pdbx_seq_one_letter_code
_entity_poly.pdbx_strand_id
1 'polypeptide(L)'
;MVLLDNYIDDDVDLPPSYDTIASVSAVIDEKPRPSPSPTPTRPIACSSSSTWLSLLPNARTKQTRQTVISLIRDLVATSTMATDNSAATPILASCASALSPSSFSALLQQPTFDGHTPIYWAILNRHTHVLPDMLQHAGPLTNPCVADIRLACLASGDQLLFGKLRRGELPFLTTLRADALVLGCTSADDIDVREVDGEAAFSASIKIRLWQKRMRVAGLVGVEFIARGRIWSLTFFSSPSPSPSCGPLSTRDAGSGPWQVALSLMEHSPPTFVDARLVIDVFRPPSSSTSDVSSGSPSPTLPSTPVPTSPTHVKPPVVIPLQSPNRLAHRTSDGSVFGVLELGRGVGCPSSPKPCRPPQPATWSEERTQYTNALTGVLSDDLGWDNTPYLAPDGTLHARLDARLEKAEGGSCIIC
;
A
#
# COMPACT_ATOMS: atom_id res chain seq x y z
N MET A 1 13.83 -26.31 -36.01
CA MET A 1 13.61 -25.35 -37.11
C MET A 1 13.56 -23.99 -36.44
N VAL A 2 14.71 -23.32 -36.46
CA VAL A 2 15.00 -22.10 -35.71
C VAL A 2 14.82 -20.95 -36.70
N LEU A 3 13.85 -20.08 -36.44
CA LEU A 3 13.69 -18.82 -37.16
C LEU A 3 14.27 -17.72 -36.27
N LEU A 4 15.52 -17.36 -36.57
CA LEU A 4 16.06 -16.04 -36.27
C LEU A 4 15.54 -15.10 -37.35
N ASP A 5 14.78 -14.08 -36.95
CA ASP A 5 14.52 -12.92 -37.78
C ASP A 5 15.07 -11.66 -37.09
N ASN A 6 16.21 -11.23 -37.65
CA ASN A 6 16.53 -9.86 -38.08
C ASN A 6 16.32 -8.71 -37.06
N TYR A 7 17.45 -8.35 -36.44
CA TYR A 7 17.69 -7.06 -35.80
C TYR A 7 17.83 -6.01 -36.91
N ILE A 8 17.00 -4.96 -36.86
CA ILE A 8 17.18 -3.74 -37.65
C ILE A 8 18.06 -2.80 -36.82
N ASP A 9 19.23 -2.48 -37.36
CA ASP A 9 20.07 -1.37 -36.93
C ASP A 9 19.37 -0.06 -37.31
N ASP A 10 18.80 0.63 -36.32
CA ASP A 10 18.47 2.05 -36.44
C ASP A 10 19.56 2.85 -35.69
N ASP A 11 20.42 3.50 -36.47
CA ASP A 11 21.26 4.62 -36.07
C ASP A 11 20.37 5.70 -35.43
N VAL A 12 20.42 5.83 -34.10
CA VAL A 12 19.76 6.94 -33.39
C VAL A 12 20.82 7.93 -32.92
N ASP A 13 20.78 9.09 -33.56
CA ASP A 13 21.44 10.34 -33.22
C ASP A 13 21.58 10.55 -31.70
N LEU A 14 22.83 10.61 -31.24
CA LEU A 14 23.16 11.01 -29.88
C LEU A 14 22.75 12.47 -29.64
N PRO A 15 22.08 12.81 -28.52
CA PRO A 15 21.78 14.19 -28.17
C PRO A 15 23.06 14.99 -27.87
N PRO A 16 23.07 16.31 -28.12
CA PRO A 16 24.22 17.16 -27.83
C PRO A 16 24.53 17.20 -26.33
N SER A 17 25.81 17.15 -25.98
CA SER A 17 26.29 17.30 -24.60
C SER A 17 25.94 18.69 -24.07
N TYR A 18 25.29 18.76 -22.91
CA TYR A 18 25.10 20.03 -22.22
C TYR A 18 26.40 20.47 -21.54
N ASP A 19 26.85 21.65 -21.96
CA ASP A 19 27.94 22.38 -21.35
C ASP A 19 27.65 22.78 -19.89
N THR A 20 28.72 22.76 -19.13
CA THR A 20 28.81 23.07 -17.70
C THR A 20 28.55 24.56 -17.46
N ILE A 21 27.45 24.91 -16.80
CA ILE A 21 27.23 26.29 -16.34
C ILE A 21 27.95 26.47 -14.99
N ALA A 22 29.05 27.22 -15.05
CA ALA A 22 29.76 27.76 -13.91
C ALA A 22 28.83 28.67 -13.08
N SER A 23 28.67 28.34 -11.79
CA SER A 23 28.00 29.24 -10.85
C SER A 23 29.02 30.19 -10.24
N VAL A 24 28.86 31.46 -10.59
CA VAL A 24 29.69 32.60 -10.23
C VAL A 24 29.54 32.94 -8.75
N SER A 25 30.66 32.99 -8.04
CA SER A 25 30.79 33.54 -6.70
C SER A 25 30.62 35.05 -6.72
N ALA A 26 29.60 35.57 -6.04
CA ALA A 26 29.47 36.99 -5.75
C ALA A 26 29.99 37.29 -4.34
N VAL A 27 31.08 38.03 -4.31
CA VAL A 27 31.73 38.70 -3.19
C VAL A 27 30.86 39.88 -2.73
N ILE A 28 30.52 39.96 -1.45
CA ILE A 28 30.22 41.24 -0.78
C ILE A 28 30.90 41.23 0.60
N ASP A 29 31.72 42.25 0.79
CA ASP A 29 32.58 42.57 1.92
C ASP A 29 31.91 43.63 2.85
N GLU A 30 32.51 43.80 4.03
CA GLU A 30 32.41 44.91 5.02
C GLU A 30 31.34 44.92 6.15
N LYS A 31 31.75 44.39 7.31
CA LYS A 31 32.14 45.09 8.57
C LYS A 31 31.40 46.40 8.95
N PRO A 32 30.91 46.59 10.20
CA PRO A 32 31.77 47.12 11.30
C PRO A 32 31.58 46.55 12.71
N ARG A 33 32.68 46.62 13.46
CA ARG A 33 32.91 46.31 14.89
C ARG A 33 32.43 47.48 15.77
N PRO A 34 32.05 47.23 17.04
CA PRO A 34 32.76 47.94 18.11
C PRO A 34 33.10 47.10 19.36
N SER A 35 34.26 47.50 19.89
CA SER A 35 34.97 47.43 21.18
C SER A 35 34.47 46.66 22.42
N PRO A 36 35.41 46.26 23.32
CA PRO A 36 35.18 45.49 24.54
C PRO A 36 35.19 46.35 25.84
N SER A 37 34.63 45.80 26.93
CA SER A 37 34.88 46.25 28.30
C SER A 37 34.85 45.06 29.29
N PRO A 38 35.74 45.02 30.31
CA PRO A 38 35.86 43.92 31.28
C PRO A 38 35.27 44.27 32.66
N THR A 39 34.87 43.27 33.46
CA THR A 39 35.08 43.28 34.94
C THR A 39 34.83 41.90 35.59
N PRO A 40 35.49 41.58 36.74
CA PRO A 40 35.55 40.24 37.34
C PRO A 40 34.87 40.13 38.72
N THR A 41 34.36 38.95 39.12
CA THR A 41 34.42 38.47 40.54
C THR A 41 34.06 36.98 40.72
N ARG A 42 35.08 36.18 41.07
CA ARG A 42 35.29 35.14 42.12
C ARG A 42 34.10 34.55 42.98
N PRO A 43 34.31 33.50 43.82
CA PRO A 43 34.02 32.08 43.56
C PRO A 43 33.06 31.42 44.58
N ILE A 44 32.43 30.27 44.27
CA ILE A 44 31.93 29.33 45.30
C ILE A 44 32.23 27.89 44.86
N ALA A 45 32.77 27.13 45.82
CA ALA A 45 33.23 25.76 45.68
C ALA A 45 32.19 24.73 46.13
N CYS A 46 32.51 23.47 45.79
CA CYS A 46 32.11 22.19 46.39
C CYS A 46 30.91 21.42 45.80
N SER A 47 31.30 20.35 45.10
CA SER A 47 30.95 18.96 45.45
C SER A 47 29.51 18.48 45.18
N SER A 48 29.29 17.96 43.97
CA SER A 48 28.50 16.73 43.80
C SER A 48 28.92 15.99 42.54
N SER A 49 29.06 14.67 42.69
CA SER A 49 29.58 13.67 41.78
C SER A 49 29.13 13.81 40.33
N SER A 50 30.11 13.95 39.46
CA SER A 50 30.00 14.15 38.02
C SER A 50 29.83 12.83 37.25
N THR A 51 28.64 12.58 36.71
CA THR A 51 28.37 11.55 35.67
C THR A 51 27.82 12.16 34.37
N TRP A 52 28.32 13.33 33.98
CA TRP A 52 27.79 14.14 32.86
C TRP A 52 28.62 14.05 31.57
N LEU A 53 29.69 13.26 31.54
CA LEU A 53 30.59 13.11 30.38
C LEU A 53 30.49 11.74 29.67
N SER A 54 29.32 11.11 29.72
CA SER A 54 28.98 9.95 28.87
C SER A 54 28.25 10.34 27.57
N LEU A 55 28.07 11.65 27.31
CA LEU A 55 27.17 12.18 26.28
C LEU A 55 27.84 12.47 24.94
N LEU A 56 29.16 12.30 24.81
CA LEU A 56 29.81 12.39 23.51
C LEU A 56 29.73 11.03 22.81
N PRO A 57 28.99 10.90 21.69
CA PRO A 57 29.00 9.68 20.91
C PRO A 57 30.43 9.36 20.51
N ASN A 58 30.92 8.22 21.00
CA ASN A 58 32.27 7.73 20.79
C ASN A 58 32.59 7.79 19.28
N ALA A 59 33.68 8.44 18.88
CA ALA A 59 34.03 8.64 17.47
C ALA A 59 33.99 7.34 16.65
N ARG A 60 34.25 6.21 17.31
CA ARG A 60 34.14 4.86 16.77
C ARG A 60 32.73 4.49 16.29
N THR A 61 31.66 4.89 16.99
CA THR A 61 30.29 4.55 16.58
C THR A 61 29.87 5.29 15.31
N LYS A 62 30.33 6.54 15.13
CA LYS A 62 30.12 7.30 13.90
C LYS A 62 30.84 6.64 12.71
N GLN A 63 32.09 6.21 12.90
CA GLN A 63 32.84 5.52 11.86
C GLN A 63 32.17 4.18 11.48
N THR A 64 31.81 3.35 12.47
CA THR A 64 31.09 2.09 12.22
C THR A 64 29.78 2.34 11.47
N ARG A 65 28.99 3.33 11.88
CA ARG A 65 27.75 3.70 11.19
C ARG A 65 28.01 4.10 9.74
N GLN A 66 29.02 4.92 9.47
CA GLN A 66 29.36 5.34 8.11
C GLN A 66 29.81 4.16 7.23
N THR A 67 30.60 3.24 7.79
CA THR A 67 30.99 2.00 7.10
C THR A 67 29.76 1.16 6.76
N VAL A 68 28.83 0.99 7.69
CA VAL A 68 27.57 0.25 7.44
C VAL A 68 26.73 0.92 6.35
N ILE A 69 26.62 2.25 6.37
CA ILE A 69 25.90 3.00 5.31
C ILE A 69 26.56 2.75 3.94
N SER A 70 27.89 2.80 3.86
CA SER A 70 28.61 2.52 2.60
C SER A 70 28.33 1.10 2.11
N LEU A 71 28.43 0.10 2.98
CA LEU A 71 28.18 -1.30 2.61
C LEU A 71 26.75 -1.53 2.13
N ILE A 72 25.76 -0.92 2.79
CA ILE A 72 24.36 -0.99 2.35
C ILE A 72 24.19 -0.28 1.02
N ARG A 73 24.83 0.88 0.82
CA ARG A 73 24.80 1.60 -0.45
C ARG A 73 25.32 0.74 -1.58
N ASP A 74 26.48 0.13 -1.39
CA ASP A 74 27.11 -0.75 -2.37
C ASP A 74 26.20 -1.95 -2.66
N LEU A 75 25.60 -2.52 -1.61
CA LEU A 75 24.65 -3.64 -1.72
C LEU A 75 23.42 -3.29 -2.56
N VAL A 76 22.80 -2.11 -2.37
CA VAL A 76 21.61 -1.71 -3.12
C VAL A 76 21.93 -1.10 -4.48
N ALA A 77 23.13 -0.58 -4.71
CA ALA A 77 23.55 0.01 -5.98
C ALA A 77 24.07 -1.04 -6.97
N THR A 78 24.58 -2.17 -6.49
CA THR A 78 25.16 -3.22 -7.32
C THR A 78 24.05 -3.97 -8.06
N SER A 79 23.60 -3.40 -9.19
CA SER A 79 22.66 -4.02 -10.13
C SER A 79 23.30 -5.25 -10.76
N THR A 80 23.24 -6.35 -10.05
CA THR A 80 23.87 -7.60 -10.43
C THR A 80 22.85 -8.40 -11.21
N MET A 81 23.00 -8.39 -12.54
CA MET A 81 22.49 -9.45 -13.42
C MET A 81 23.13 -10.82 -13.08
N ALA A 82 24.11 -10.84 -12.17
CA ALA A 82 24.75 -12.05 -11.66
C ALA A 82 23.78 -12.80 -10.74
N THR A 83 23.45 -14.02 -11.12
CA THR A 83 22.55 -14.96 -10.43
C THR A 83 23.01 -15.38 -9.03
N ASP A 84 24.22 -15.02 -8.60
CA ASP A 84 24.88 -15.58 -7.41
C ASP A 84 25.08 -14.54 -6.30
N ASN A 85 24.01 -13.83 -5.93
CA ASN A 85 24.07 -12.87 -4.80
C ASN A 85 23.98 -13.55 -3.42
N SER A 86 24.67 -14.67 -3.24
CA SER A 86 24.79 -15.35 -1.94
C SER A 86 25.51 -14.50 -0.87
N ALA A 87 26.22 -13.44 -1.27
CA ALA A 87 26.98 -12.59 -0.34
C ALA A 87 26.12 -11.52 0.37
N ALA A 88 24.91 -11.24 -0.09
CA ALA A 88 24.09 -10.16 0.46
C ALA A 88 23.66 -10.41 1.91
N THR A 89 23.13 -11.60 2.20
CA THR A 89 22.69 -12.02 3.53
C THR A 89 23.82 -11.95 4.59
N PRO A 90 25.03 -12.51 4.37
CA PRO A 90 26.10 -12.40 5.35
C PRO A 90 26.60 -10.96 5.56
N ILE A 91 26.56 -10.11 4.53
CA ILE A 91 26.90 -8.68 4.66
C ILE A 91 25.87 -7.98 5.57
N LEU A 92 24.57 -8.18 5.33
CA LEU A 92 23.52 -7.61 6.17
C LEU A 92 23.60 -8.11 7.61
N ALA A 93 23.84 -9.40 7.82
CA ALA A 93 24.03 -9.97 9.16
C ALA A 93 25.24 -9.37 9.88
N SER A 94 26.34 -9.13 9.14
CA SER A 94 27.52 -8.43 9.69
C SER A 94 27.21 -6.97 10.04
N CYS A 95 26.47 -6.26 9.21
CA CYS A 95 26.03 -4.89 9.51
C CYS A 95 25.10 -4.82 10.72
N ALA A 96 24.16 -5.77 10.82
CA ALA A 96 23.24 -5.89 11.95
C ALA A 96 23.98 -6.18 13.26
N SER A 97 25.05 -6.98 13.22
CA SER A 97 25.88 -7.29 14.38
C SER A 97 26.79 -6.13 14.81
N ALA A 98 27.14 -5.24 13.87
CA ALA A 98 28.01 -4.09 14.13
C ALA A 98 27.28 -2.90 14.81
N LEU A 99 25.94 -2.89 14.79
CA LEU A 99 25.09 -1.83 15.34
C LEU A 99 24.09 -2.41 16.36
N SER A 100 23.47 -1.56 17.18
CA SER A 100 22.33 -2.02 17.97
C SER A 100 21.14 -2.33 17.04
N PRO A 101 20.27 -3.31 17.37
CA PRO A 101 19.11 -3.64 16.54
C PRO A 101 18.24 -2.42 16.22
N SER A 102 18.03 -1.54 17.20
CA SER A 102 17.30 -0.27 17.03
C SER A 102 18.00 0.71 16.10
N SER A 103 19.33 0.81 16.16
CA SER A 103 20.10 1.71 15.29
C SER A 103 20.14 1.21 13.85
N PHE A 104 20.23 -0.11 13.66
CA PHE A 104 20.22 -0.73 12.34
C PHE A 104 18.84 -0.63 11.69
N SER A 105 17.78 -0.94 12.43
CA SER A 105 16.39 -0.72 12.00
C SER A 105 16.15 0.74 11.59
N ALA A 106 16.56 1.70 12.44
CA ALA A 106 16.43 3.12 12.13
C ALA A 106 17.21 3.52 10.87
N LEU A 107 18.40 2.95 10.64
CA LEU A 107 19.20 3.20 9.45
C LEU A 107 18.50 2.72 8.18
N LEU A 108 17.92 1.51 8.21
CA LEU A 108 17.19 0.93 7.07
C LEU A 108 15.90 1.70 6.71
N GLN A 109 15.33 2.43 7.68
CA GLN A 109 14.10 3.21 7.49
C GLN A 109 14.36 4.71 7.28
N GLN A 110 15.61 5.17 7.37
CA GLN A 110 15.97 6.57 7.18
C GLN A 110 16.28 6.86 5.71
N PRO A 111 15.88 8.05 5.19
CA PRO A 111 16.16 8.48 3.83
C PRO A 111 17.65 8.86 3.68
N THR A 112 18.50 7.85 3.57
CA THR A 112 19.97 8.00 3.59
C THR A 112 20.57 8.12 2.20
N PHE A 113 19.81 7.82 1.15
CA PHE A 113 20.28 7.79 -0.23
C PHE A 113 19.35 8.61 -1.13
N ASP A 114 19.81 9.80 -1.52
CA ASP A 114 19.08 10.72 -2.40
C ASP A 114 17.63 10.99 -1.96
N GLY A 115 17.43 11.12 -0.64
CA GLY A 115 16.12 11.37 -0.05
C GLY A 115 15.24 10.13 0.15
N HIS A 116 15.72 8.94 -0.20
CA HIS A 116 15.01 7.67 -0.09
C HIS A 116 15.71 6.66 0.83
N THR A 117 14.94 5.67 1.30
CA THR A 117 15.42 4.61 2.17
C THR A 117 16.25 3.58 1.39
N PRO A 118 17.16 2.84 2.06
CA PRO A 118 17.80 1.67 1.46
C PRO A 118 16.79 0.66 0.88
N ILE A 119 15.64 0.49 1.53
CA ILE A 119 14.59 -0.45 1.09
C ILE A 119 13.94 -0.01 -0.21
N TYR A 120 13.71 1.30 -0.40
CA TYR A 120 13.25 1.88 -1.65
C TYR A 120 14.19 1.49 -2.81
N TRP A 121 15.49 1.71 -2.64
CA TRP A 121 16.48 1.39 -3.67
C TRP A 121 16.58 -0.11 -3.94
N ALA A 122 16.46 -0.95 -2.90
CA ALA A 122 16.40 -2.40 -3.06
C ALA A 122 15.21 -2.85 -3.92
N ILE A 123 14.04 -2.24 -3.76
CA ILE A 123 12.85 -2.51 -4.57
C ILE A 123 13.05 -2.02 -6.00
N LEU A 124 13.49 -0.77 -6.17
CA LEU A 124 13.65 -0.15 -7.49
C LEU A 124 14.67 -0.92 -8.36
N ASN A 125 15.77 -1.36 -7.75
CA ASN A 125 16.81 -2.15 -8.41
C ASN A 125 16.50 -3.66 -8.44
N ARG A 126 15.29 -4.07 -8.05
CA ARG A 126 14.78 -5.46 -8.08
C ARG A 126 15.65 -6.46 -7.31
N HIS A 127 16.21 -6.06 -6.17
CA HIS A 127 16.97 -6.92 -5.26
C HIS A 127 16.05 -7.80 -4.40
N THR A 128 15.24 -8.64 -5.05
CA THR A 128 14.19 -9.47 -4.40
C THR A 128 14.74 -10.48 -3.39
N HIS A 129 16.02 -10.85 -3.48
CA HIS A 129 16.68 -11.78 -2.56
C HIS A 129 17.19 -11.09 -1.28
N VAL A 130 17.52 -9.80 -1.33
CA VAL A 130 18.01 -9.01 -0.19
C VAL A 130 16.85 -8.43 0.62
N LEU A 131 15.75 -8.13 -0.07
CA LEU A 131 14.59 -7.47 0.50
C LEU A 131 13.98 -8.18 1.74
N PRO A 132 13.82 -9.52 1.79
CA PRO A 132 13.30 -10.21 2.98
C PRO A 132 14.17 -9.96 4.22
N ASP A 133 15.50 -10.06 4.08
CA ASP A 133 16.45 -9.85 5.17
C ASP A 133 16.45 -8.37 5.63
N MET A 134 16.38 -7.42 4.69
CA MET A 134 16.27 -5.99 5.01
C MET A 134 14.98 -5.68 5.78
N LEU A 135 13.84 -6.19 5.31
CA LEU A 135 12.56 -6.00 6.00
C LEU A 135 12.57 -6.67 7.38
N GLN A 136 13.26 -7.81 7.50
CA GLN A 136 13.45 -8.50 8.77
C GLN A 136 14.17 -7.64 9.81
N HIS A 137 15.22 -6.95 9.39
CA HIS A 137 15.98 -6.07 10.27
C HIS A 137 15.35 -4.69 10.46
N ALA A 138 14.52 -4.24 9.52
CA ALA A 138 13.86 -2.95 9.60
C ALA A 138 12.66 -2.94 10.56
N GLY A 139 11.94 -4.05 10.72
CA GLY A 139 10.67 -4.09 11.45
C GLY A 139 10.75 -3.66 12.94
N PRO A 140 9.69 -3.01 13.49
CA PRO A 140 8.46 -2.58 12.81
C PRO A 140 8.68 -1.35 11.91
N LEU A 141 8.01 -1.33 10.76
CA LEU A 141 8.13 -0.23 9.80
C LEU A 141 7.36 1.01 10.26
N THR A 142 7.98 2.16 10.08
CA THR A 142 7.40 3.48 10.28
C THR A 142 6.57 3.88 9.07
N ASN A 143 5.53 4.70 9.26
CA ASN A 143 4.67 5.17 8.17
C ASN A 143 5.46 5.82 7.01
N PRO A 144 6.49 6.67 7.24
CA PRO A 144 7.29 7.22 6.16
C PRO A 144 8.03 6.14 5.35
N CYS A 145 8.54 5.10 6.01
CA CYS A 145 9.19 3.98 5.32
C CYS A 145 8.19 3.16 4.49
N VAL A 146 6.96 2.96 4.99
CA VAL A 146 5.89 2.30 4.22
C VAL A 146 5.48 3.12 3.00
N ALA A 147 5.37 4.44 3.14
CA ALA A 147 5.11 5.36 2.02
C ALA A 147 6.23 5.30 0.97
N ASP A 148 7.48 5.22 1.41
CA ASP A 148 8.65 5.10 0.53
C ASP A 148 8.68 3.73 -0.19
N ILE A 149 8.35 2.64 0.50
CA ILE A 149 8.19 1.30 -0.11
C ILE A 149 7.09 1.32 -1.18
N ARG A 150 5.95 1.97 -0.90
CA ARG A 150 4.84 2.15 -1.85
C ARG A 150 5.30 2.93 -3.09
N LEU A 151 6.04 4.03 -2.89
CA LEU A 151 6.62 4.83 -3.97
C LEU A 151 7.58 4.00 -4.83
N ALA A 152 8.42 3.16 -4.22
CA ALA A 152 9.33 2.28 -4.94
C ALA A 152 8.57 1.24 -5.80
N CYS A 153 7.50 0.65 -5.25
CA CYS A 153 6.64 -0.27 -5.99
C CYS A 153 5.92 0.42 -7.15
N LEU A 154 5.47 1.66 -6.93
CA LEU A 154 4.85 2.49 -7.96
C LEU A 154 5.82 2.81 -9.10
N ALA A 155 7.06 3.21 -8.76
CA ALA A 155 8.10 3.54 -9.73
C ALA A 155 8.58 2.30 -10.53
N SER A 156 8.66 1.14 -9.89
CA SER A 156 9.03 -0.11 -10.56
C SER A 156 7.90 -0.75 -11.37
N GLY A 157 6.65 -0.37 -11.11
CA GLY A 157 5.45 -0.96 -11.72
C GLY A 157 5.21 -2.42 -11.33
N ASP A 158 5.87 -2.94 -10.28
CA ASP A 158 5.80 -4.35 -9.91
C ASP A 158 4.63 -4.64 -8.95
N GLN A 159 3.45 -4.87 -9.53
CA GLN A 159 2.24 -5.23 -8.78
C GLN A 159 2.37 -6.57 -8.04
N LEU A 160 3.18 -7.52 -8.54
CA LEU A 160 3.37 -8.80 -7.87
C LEU A 160 4.18 -8.62 -6.59
N LEU A 161 5.27 -7.86 -6.64
CA LEU A 161 6.05 -7.52 -5.46
C LEU A 161 5.23 -6.74 -4.44
N PHE A 162 4.46 -5.75 -4.89
CA PHE A 162 3.54 -5.01 -4.02
C PHE A 162 2.51 -5.94 -3.34
N GLY A 163 1.98 -6.91 -4.10
CA GLY A 163 1.11 -7.96 -3.57
C GLY A 163 1.80 -8.81 -2.50
N LYS A 164 3.02 -9.31 -2.75
CA LYS A 164 3.80 -10.11 -1.78
C LYS A 164 4.07 -9.35 -0.48
N LEU A 165 4.46 -8.08 -0.60
CA LEU A 165 4.64 -7.16 0.52
C LEU A 165 3.35 -7.05 1.34
N ARG A 166 2.22 -6.74 0.70
CA ARG A 166 0.91 -6.62 1.37
C ARG A 166 0.43 -7.91 2.04
N ARG A 167 0.72 -9.07 1.44
CA ARG A 167 0.30 -10.38 1.97
C ARG A 167 1.11 -10.80 3.21
N GLY A 168 2.17 -10.07 3.56
CA GLY A 168 3.06 -10.47 4.66
C GLY A 168 3.83 -11.77 4.34
N GLU A 169 3.95 -12.13 3.06
CA GLU A 169 4.85 -13.20 2.62
C GLU A 169 6.31 -12.81 2.87
N LEU A 170 6.56 -11.50 3.01
CA LEU A 170 7.77 -10.96 3.57
C LEU A 170 7.53 -10.68 5.05
N PRO A 171 8.45 -11.10 5.93
CA PRO A 171 8.28 -10.91 7.35
C PRO A 171 8.08 -9.40 7.62
N PHE A 172 7.23 -9.05 8.58
CA PHE A 172 7.02 -7.71 9.15
C PHE A 172 5.93 -6.78 8.59
N LEU A 173 5.35 -7.02 7.40
CA LEU A 173 4.23 -6.16 6.93
C LEU A 173 2.85 -6.52 7.52
N THR A 174 2.78 -7.56 8.35
CA THR A 174 1.60 -7.79 9.17
C THR A 174 1.59 -6.79 10.33
N THR A 175 1.27 -5.53 10.03
CA THR A 175 0.51 -4.72 11.00
C THR A 175 -0.67 -5.59 11.37
N LEU A 176 -0.65 -6.09 12.61
CA LEU A 176 -1.59 -7.05 13.14
C LEU A 176 -2.96 -6.41 12.99
N ARG A 177 -3.68 -6.77 11.93
CA ARG A 177 -4.97 -6.17 11.62
C ARG A 177 -5.86 -6.43 12.84
N ALA A 178 -6.61 -5.45 13.31
CA ALA A 178 -7.46 -5.61 14.49
C ALA A 178 -8.41 -6.82 14.36
N ASP A 179 -8.83 -7.14 13.14
CA ASP A 179 -9.61 -8.34 12.82
C ASP A 179 -8.84 -9.65 13.05
N ALA A 180 -7.51 -9.68 12.90
CA ALA A 180 -6.67 -10.86 13.12
C ALA A 180 -6.62 -11.29 14.59
N LEU A 181 -6.80 -10.37 15.54
CA LEU A 181 -6.93 -10.72 16.96
C LEU A 181 -8.22 -11.51 17.25
N VAL A 182 -9.30 -11.22 16.52
CA VAL A 182 -10.63 -11.81 16.73
C VAL A 182 -10.86 -13.03 15.83
N LEU A 183 -10.41 -12.95 14.59
CA LEU A 183 -10.61 -13.98 13.55
C LEU A 183 -9.40 -14.92 13.39
N GLY A 184 -8.30 -14.65 14.11
CA GLY A 184 -7.03 -15.35 13.97
C GLY A 184 -6.25 -14.95 12.71
N CYS A 185 -5.18 -15.70 12.41
CA CYS A 185 -4.42 -15.51 11.19
C CYS A 185 -5.28 -15.87 9.97
N THR A 186 -5.83 -14.85 9.31
CA THR A 186 -6.52 -15.03 8.03
C THR A 186 -5.50 -15.10 6.91
N SER A 187 -5.72 -15.97 5.92
CA SER A 187 -4.87 -15.95 4.73
C SER A 187 -5.05 -14.61 4.02
N ALA A 188 -4.02 -14.16 3.33
CA ALA A 188 -4.06 -12.86 2.70
C ALA A 188 -5.08 -12.79 1.54
N ASP A 189 -5.56 -11.57 1.29
CA ASP A 189 -6.51 -11.29 0.21
C ASP A 189 -5.81 -11.36 -1.16
N ASP A 190 -6.45 -11.99 -2.15
CA ASP A 190 -5.87 -12.22 -3.48
C ASP A 190 -6.36 -11.12 -4.44
N ILE A 191 -5.45 -10.50 -5.19
CA ILE A 191 -5.75 -9.44 -6.16
C ILE A 191 -4.97 -9.71 -7.45
N ASP A 192 -5.67 -9.82 -8.57
CA ASP A 192 -5.12 -9.93 -9.92
C ASP A 192 -5.48 -8.67 -10.71
N VAL A 193 -4.49 -7.92 -11.18
CA VAL A 193 -4.69 -6.68 -11.93
C VAL A 193 -4.29 -6.92 -13.38
N ARG A 194 -5.19 -6.60 -14.31
CA ARG A 194 -4.96 -6.68 -15.75
C ARG A 194 -5.13 -5.30 -16.36
N GLU A 195 -4.07 -4.80 -16.98
CA GLU A 195 -4.17 -3.59 -17.79
C GLU A 195 -4.74 -3.94 -19.17
N VAL A 196 -5.54 -3.03 -19.73
CA VAL A 196 -6.14 -3.20 -21.06
C VAL A 196 -5.29 -2.42 -22.06
N ASP A 197 -4.69 -3.12 -23.02
CA ASP A 197 -3.83 -2.51 -24.03
C ASP A 197 -4.59 -1.49 -24.89
N GLY A 198 -3.93 -0.37 -25.21
CA GLY A 198 -4.50 0.69 -26.06
C GLY A 198 -5.56 1.57 -25.40
N GLU A 199 -6.10 1.16 -24.25
CA GLU A 199 -7.04 1.95 -23.47
C GLU A 199 -6.39 2.44 -22.18
N ALA A 200 -6.82 3.58 -21.67
CA ALA A 200 -6.43 4.03 -20.33
C ALA A 200 -7.20 3.27 -19.24
N ALA A 201 -7.38 1.96 -19.38
CA ALA A 201 -8.25 1.13 -18.55
C ALA A 201 -7.53 -0.05 -17.89
N PHE A 202 -8.12 -0.54 -16.81
CA PHE A 202 -7.68 -1.74 -16.10
C PHE A 202 -8.87 -2.49 -15.48
N SER A 203 -8.67 -3.77 -15.21
CA SER A 203 -9.60 -4.60 -14.45
C SER A 203 -8.86 -5.30 -13.30
N ALA A 204 -9.36 -5.13 -12.07
CA ALA A 204 -8.82 -5.77 -10.88
C ALA A 204 -9.80 -6.83 -10.36
N SER A 205 -9.41 -8.10 -10.39
CA SER A 205 -10.14 -9.21 -9.78
C SER A 205 -9.69 -9.37 -8.33
N ILE A 206 -10.63 -9.21 -7.39
CA ILE A 206 -10.38 -9.07 -5.96
C ILE A 206 -11.11 -10.19 -5.22
N LYS A 207 -10.36 -10.93 -4.39
CA LYS A 207 -10.89 -11.97 -3.50
C LYS A 207 -10.53 -11.66 -2.06
N ILE A 208 -11.52 -11.25 -1.28
CA ILE A 208 -11.33 -10.86 0.13
C ILE A 208 -11.83 -11.98 1.04
N ARG A 209 -10.90 -12.64 1.73
CA ARG A 209 -11.22 -13.81 2.55
C ARG A 209 -11.95 -13.41 3.81
N LEU A 210 -12.97 -14.20 4.18
CA LEU A 210 -13.77 -13.97 5.39
C LEU A 210 -14.34 -12.54 5.46
N TRP A 211 -14.55 -11.90 4.30
CA TRP A 211 -14.92 -10.49 4.19
C TRP A 211 -16.12 -10.14 5.07
N GLN A 212 -17.16 -10.97 5.08
CA GLN A 212 -18.35 -10.72 5.88
C GLN A 212 -18.06 -10.68 7.39
N LYS A 213 -17.26 -11.62 7.88
CA LYS A 213 -16.86 -11.67 9.30
C LYS A 213 -16.00 -10.46 9.65
N ARG A 214 -15.07 -10.08 8.77
CA ARG A 214 -14.21 -8.91 8.95
C ARG A 214 -15.03 -7.62 8.96
N MET A 215 -16.03 -7.48 8.08
CA MET A 215 -16.98 -6.37 8.09
C MET A 215 -17.79 -6.31 9.39
N ARG A 216 -18.27 -7.44 9.91
CA ARG A 216 -19.03 -7.46 11.18
C ARG A 216 -18.18 -7.12 12.40
N VAL A 217 -16.92 -7.54 12.42
CA VAL A 217 -16.01 -7.34 13.57
C VAL A 217 -15.34 -5.96 13.54
N ALA A 218 -14.76 -5.60 12.41
CA ALA A 218 -13.96 -4.37 12.28
C ALA A 218 -14.76 -3.19 11.73
N GLY A 219 -15.89 -3.43 11.05
CA GLY A 219 -16.66 -2.38 10.38
C GLY A 219 -15.97 -1.78 9.14
N LEU A 220 -14.76 -2.24 8.81
CA LEU A 220 -13.95 -1.73 7.72
C LEU A 220 -13.01 -2.82 7.18
N VAL A 221 -12.98 -2.99 5.86
CA VAL A 221 -12.12 -3.94 5.15
C VAL A 221 -11.61 -3.28 3.89
N GLY A 222 -10.29 -3.18 3.72
CA GLY A 222 -9.70 -2.54 2.54
C GLY A 222 -8.60 -3.36 1.87
N VAL A 223 -8.43 -3.10 0.58
CA VAL A 223 -7.37 -3.67 -0.26
C VAL A 223 -6.66 -2.56 -1.04
N GLU A 224 -5.37 -2.73 -1.28
CA GLU A 224 -4.53 -1.80 -2.04
C GLU A 224 -3.91 -2.53 -3.23
N PHE A 225 -3.80 -1.86 -4.38
CA PHE A 225 -3.16 -2.39 -5.58
C PHE A 225 -2.62 -1.27 -6.49
N ILE A 226 -1.67 -1.60 -7.35
CA ILE A 226 -1.09 -0.71 -8.37
C ILE A 226 -1.73 -1.03 -9.72
N ALA A 227 -2.16 0.02 -10.43
CA ALA A 227 -2.63 -0.06 -11.81
C ALA A 227 -2.43 1.29 -12.50
N ARG A 228 -1.96 1.30 -13.75
CA ARG A 228 -1.78 2.51 -14.57
C ARG A 228 -0.96 3.60 -13.87
N GLY A 229 0.15 3.19 -13.26
CA GLY A 229 1.08 4.09 -12.56
C GLY A 229 0.45 4.81 -11.35
N ARG A 230 -0.54 4.20 -10.70
CA ARG A 230 -1.23 4.73 -9.51
C ARG A 230 -1.44 3.63 -8.49
N ILE A 231 -1.43 4.00 -7.22
CA ILE A 231 -1.80 3.15 -6.10
C ILE A 231 -3.27 3.44 -5.75
N TRP A 232 -4.09 2.41 -5.86
CA TRP A 232 -5.52 2.44 -5.58
C TRP A 232 -5.80 1.79 -4.23
N SER A 233 -6.77 2.35 -3.51
CA SER A 233 -7.34 1.74 -2.31
C SER A 233 -8.83 1.54 -2.52
N LEU A 234 -9.29 0.29 -2.36
CA LEU A 234 -10.71 -0.07 -2.35
C LEU A 234 -11.10 -0.49 -0.93
N THR A 235 -11.93 0.33 -0.29
CA THR A 235 -12.30 0.17 1.12
C THR A 235 -13.81 -0.04 1.27
N PHE A 236 -14.19 -1.16 1.87
CA PHE A 236 -15.54 -1.50 2.29
C PHE A 236 -15.72 -1.05 3.75
N PHE A 237 -16.85 -0.44 4.09
CA PHE A 237 -17.11 0.01 5.45
C PHE A 237 -18.61 0.07 5.78
N SER A 238 -18.96 -0.05 7.06
CA SER A 238 -20.33 0.22 7.50
C SER A 238 -20.51 1.71 7.73
N SER A 239 -21.52 2.32 7.12
CA SER A 239 -21.90 3.69 7.50
C SER A 239 -22.45 3.66 8.93
N PRO A 240 -22.08 4.61 9.80
CA PRO A 240 -22.85 4.84 11.02
C PRO A 240 -24.25 5.27 10.60
N SER A 241 -25.29 4.61 11.12
CA SER A 241 -26.66 5.05 10.92
C SER A 241 -26.84 6.39 11.65
N PRO A 242 -27.15 7.50 10.96
CA PRO A 242 -27.50 8.74 11.62
C PRO A 242 -28.88 8.52 12.25
N SER A 243 -28.91 8.05 13.49
CA SER A 243 -30.12 8.03 14.32
C SER A 243 -30.12 9.33 15.15
N PRO A 244 -30.78 10.42 14.69
CA PRO A 244 -30.80 11.69 15.40
C PRO A 244 -31.75 11.73 16.61
N SER A 245 -32.43 10.64 16.97
CA SER A 245 -33.62 10.75 17.84
C SER A 245 -33.82 9.68 18.91
N CYS A 246 -32.96 8.67 19.05
CA CYS A 246 -33.10 7.73 20.17
C CYS A 246 -32.47 8.30 21.44
N GLY A 247 -33.34 8.67 22.39
CA GLY A 247 -32.96 9.16 23.71
C GLY A 247 -32.02 8.20 24.46
N PRO A 248 -31.40 8.67 25.56
CA PRO A 248 -30.24 8.05 26.24
C PRO A 248 -30.46 6.65 26.86
N LEU A 249 -31.58 5.99 26.60
CA LEU A 249 -31.97 4.72 27.25
C LEU A 249 -32.15 3.54 26.28
N SER A 250 -32.03 3.74 24.97
CA SER A 250 -32.09 2.62 23.99
C SER A 250 -30.68 2.16 23.62
N THR A 251 -30.05 1.42 24.53
CA THR A 251 -28.67 0.91 24.39
C THR A 251 -28.54 -0.36 23.55
N ARG A 252 -29.63 -0.85 22.92
CA ARG A 252 -29.66 -2.26 22.51
C ARG A 252 -29.64 -2.60 21.04
N ASP A 253 -29.94 -1.69 20.12
CA ASP A 253 -29.84 -1.98 18.69
C ASP A 253 -29.23 -0.79 17.94
N ALA A 254 -27.92 -0.59 18.14
CA ALA A 254 -27.14 0.22 17.21
C ALA A 254 -27.01 -0.56 15.89
N GLY A 255 -28.08 -0.55 15.10
CA GLY A 255 -28.10 -1.20 13.79
C GLY A 255 -26.92 -0.71 12.95
N SER A 256 -26.13 -1.66 12.45
CA SER A 256 -25.10 -1.39 11.44
C SER A 256 -25.80 -0.69 10.27
N GLY A 257 -25.38 0.53 9.93
CA GLY A 257 -25.91 1.21 8.75
C GLY A 257 -25.54 0.46 7.47
N PRO A 258 -26.05 0.93 6.31
CA PRO A 258 -25.78 0.27 5.04
C PRO A 258 -24.27 0.17 4.80
N TRP A 259 -23.85 -0.97 4.24
CA TRP A 259 -22.47 -1.15 3.84
C TRP A 259 -22.19 -0.30 2.60
N GLN A 260 -21.01 0.28 2.57
CA GLN A 260 -20.55 1.16 1.50
C GLN A 260 -19.18 0.72 1.03
N VAL A 261 -18.81 1.18 -0.16
CA VAL A 261 -17.49 1.01 -0.73
C VAL A 261 -16.95 2.37 -1.15
N ALA A 262 -15.66 2.60 -0.94
CA ALA A 262 -14.93 3.76 -1.40
C ALA A 262 -13.73 3.33 -2.26
N LEU A 263 -13.55 4.00 -3.40
CA LEU A 263 -12.34 3.94 -4.22
C LEU A 263 -11.58 5.26 -4.05
N SER A 264 -10.32 5.20 -3.64
CA SER A 264 -9.45 6.37 -3.47
C SER A 264 -8.07 6.14 -4.09
N LEU A 265 -7.38 7.25 -4.39
CA LEU A 265 -5.96 7.24 -4.71
C LEU A 265 -5.15 7.39 -3.43
N MET A 266 -4.06 6.64 -3.34
CA MET A 266 -3.11 6.74 -2.23
C MET A 266 -2.03 7.79 -2.53
N GLU A 267 -1.20 8.05 -1.52
CA GLU A 267 -0.02 8.91 -1.62
C GLU A 267 0.84 8.61 -2.86
N HIS A 268 1.49 9.65 -3.39
CA HIS A 268 2.31 9.63 -4.60
C HIS A 268 1.59 9.34 -5.94
N SER A 269 0.31 9.01 -5.91
CA SER A 269 -0.46 8.77 -7.14
C SER A 269 -0.85 10.10 -7.80
N PRO A 270 -0.57 10.31 -9.10
CA PRO A 270 -1.00 11.52 -9.80
C PRO A 270 -2.54 11.61 -9.89
N PRO A 271 -3.12 12.81 -9.71
CA PRO A 271 -4.57 13.01 -9.87
C PRO A 271 -5.09 12.50 -11.23
N THR A 272 -6.32 11.98 -11.25
CA THR A 272 -6.94 11.50 -12.49
C THR A 272 -8.45 11.57 -12.45
N PHE A 273 -9.06 11.74 -13.62
CA PHE A 273 -10.46 11.38 -13.81
C PHE A 273 -10.56 9.86 -13.91
N VAL A 274 -11.61 9.29 -13.34
CA VAL A 274 -11.83 7.85 -13.38
C VAL A 274 -13.33 7.56 -13.47
N ASP A 275 -13.66 6.71 -14.43
CA ASP A 275 -14.95 6.07 -14.59
C ASP A 275 -14.77 4.61 -14.18
N ALA A 276 -15.24 4.27 -12.97
CA ALA A 276 -15.09 2.94 -12.41
C ALA A 276 -16.44 2.30 -12.11
N ARG A 277 -16.47 0.96 -12.15
CA ARG A 277 -17.60 0.15 -11.68
C ARG A 277 -17.07 -1.04 -10.89
N LEU A 278 -17.66 -1.26 -9.73
CA LEU A 278 -17.44 -2.46 -8.94
C LEU A 278 -18.55 -3.47 -9.26
N VAL A 279 -18.15 -4.66 -9.71
CA VAL A 279 -19.05 -5.78 -10.01
C VAL A 279 -18.83 -6.85 -8.96
N ILE A 280 -19.91 -7.28 -8.30
CA ILE A 280 -19.91 -8.41 -7.37
C ILE A 280 -20.69 -9.53 -8.04
N ASP A 281 -19.95 -10.55 -8.47
CA ASP A 281 -20.53 -11.70 -9.15
C ASP A 281 -21.29 -12.59 -8.18
N VAL A 282 -22.30 -13.28 -8.70
CA VAL A 282 -22.92 -14.38 -7.95
C VAL A 282 -21.88 -15.49 -7.78
N PHE A 283 -21.66 -15.90 -6.54
CA PHE A 283 -20.79 -17.01 -6.23
C PHE A 283 -21.33 -18.26 -6.90
N ARG A 284 -20.55 -18.80 -7.85
CA ARG A 284 -20.79 -20.11 -8.43
C ARG A 284 -19.79 -21.06 -7.80
N PRO A 285 -20.25 -22.10 -7.07
CA PRO A 285 -19.33 -23.14 -6.65
C PRO A 285 -18.62 -23.67 -7.91
N PRO A 286 -17.32 -23.97 -7.84
CA PRO A 286 -16.63 -24.57 -8.96
C PRO A 286 -17.45 -25.79 -9.35
N SER A 287 -18.09 -25.75 -10.51
CA SER A 287 -18.83 -26.89 -11.04
C SER A 287 -17.83 -28.01 -11.01
N SER A 288 -18.07 -29.02 -10.15
CA SER A 288 -17.23 -30.20 -10.06
C SER A 288 -17.08 -30.68 -11.49
N SER A 289 -15.93 -30.39 -12.09
CA SER A 289 -15.63 -30.81 -13.43
C SER A 289 -15.62 -32.31 -13.29
N THR A 290 -16.76 -32.92 -13.60
CA THR A 290 -16.91 -34.34 -13.87
C THR A 290 -15.90 -34.58 -14.96
N SER A 291 -14.71 -34.93 -14.51
CA SER A 291 -13.63 -35.35 -15.34
C SER A 291 -14.24 -36.53 -16.05
N ASP A 292 -14.50 -36.39 -17.35
CA ASP A 292 -15.02 -37.43 -18.21
C ASP A 292 -14.02 -38.60 -18.16
N VAL A 293 -14.15 -39.42 -17.12
CA VAL A 293 -13.57 -40.75 -17.08
C VAL A 293 -14.44 -41.57 -18.01
N SER A 294 -14.12 -41.43 -19.30
CA SER A 294 -14.52 -42.35 -20.35
C SER A 294 -13.92 -43.73 -20.04
N SER A 295 -14.60 -44.50 -19.21
CA SER A 295 -14.37 -45.94 -19.11
C SER A 295 -15.74 -46.60 -19.10
N GLY A 296 -16.11 -47.10 -20.28
CA GLY A 296 -17.40 -47.69 -20.57
C GLY A 296 -17.72 -48.89 -19.67
N SER A 297 -18.95 -48.90 -19.18
CA SER A 297 -19.64 -50.14 -18.83
C SER A 297 -21.14 -49.93 -19.05
N PRO A 298 -21.77 -50.64 -20.00
CA PRO A 298 -23.21 -50.53 -20.25
C PRO A 298 -23.98 -51.27 -19.16
N SER A 299 -24.59 -50.54 -18.23
CA SER A 299 -25.56 -51.10 -17.28
C SER A 299 -26.99 -50.71 -17.66
N PRO A 300 -27.97 -51.63 -17.57
CA PRO A 300 -29.32 -51.43 -18.05
C PRO A 300 -30.15 -50.52 -17.14
N THR A 301 -30.96 -49.73 -17.81
CA THR A 301 -31.68 -48.54 -17.38
C THR A 301 -32.94 -48.86 -16.55
N LEU A 302 -33.12 -48.19 -15.40
CA LEU A 302 -34.41 -48.04 -14.73
C LEU A 302 -35.01 -46.64 -15.05
N PRO A 303 -36.32 -46.53 -15.31
CA PRO A 303 -36.96 -45.26 -15.68
C PRO A 303 -37.09 -44.35 -14.45
N SER A 304 -36.20 -43.37 -14.33
CA SER A 304 -36.28 -42.32 -13.31
C SER A 304 -37.27 -41.24 -13.73
N THR A 305 -38.27 -41.05 -12.88
CA THR A 305 -39.33 -40.04 -12.99
C THR A 305 -38.73 -38.63 -13.07
N PRO A 306 -39.16 -37.78 -14.03
CA PRO A 306 -38.66 -36.41 -14.15
C PRO A 306 -39.13 -35.59 -12.95
N VAL A 307 -38.19 -35.24 -12.05
CA VAL A 307 -38.44 -34.26 -11.00
C VAL A 307 -38.56 -32.89 -11.67
N PRO A 308 -39.68 -32.15 -11.50
CA PRO A 308 -39.84 -30.82 -12.06
C PRO A 308 -38.89 -29.86 -11.31
N THR A 309 -37.73 -29.61 -11.91
CA THR A 309 -36.82 -28.55 -11.50
C THR A 309 -37.45 -27.21 -11.85
N SER A 310 -38.06 -26.56 -10.86
CA SER A 310 -38.50 -25.16 -10.97
C SER A 310 -37.33 -24.28 -11.45
N PRO A 311 -37.55 -23.35 -12.40
CA PRO A 311 -36.50 -22.50 -12.94
C PRO A 311 -35.89 -21.68 -11.79
N THR A 312 -34.65 -22.02 -11.43
CA THR A 312 -33.91 -21.32 -10.39
C THR A 312 -33.59 -19.94 -10.93
N HIS A 313 -34.28 -18.91 -10.42
CA HIS A 313 -34.10 -17.54 -10.86
C HIS A 313 -32.69 -17.08 -10.49
N VAL A 314 -31.77 -17.11 -11.46
CA VAL A 314 -30.38 -16.69 -11.24
C VAL A 314 -30.39 -15.20 -10.92
N LYS A 315 -29.97 -14.85 -9.69
CA LYS A 315 -29.87 -13.46 -9.28
C LYS A 315 -28.80 -12.76 -10.16
N PRO A 316 -29.02 -11.53 -10.64
CA PRO A 316 -28.02 -10.83 -11.42
C PRO A 316 -26.83 -10.39 -10.53
N PRO A 317 -25.62 -10.20 -11.11
CA PRO A 317 -24.50 -9.56 -10.43
C PRO A 317 -24.87 -8.18 -9.88
N VAL A 318 -24.29 -7.78 -8.76
CA VAL A 318 -24.44 -6.41 -8.23
C VAL A 318 -23.42 -5.52 -8.94
N VAL A 319 -23.88 -4.40 -9.52
CA VAL A 319 -23.01 -3.43 -10.18
C VAL A 319 -23.14 -2.09 -9.48
N ILE A 320 -22.02 -1.55 -9.01
CA ILE A 320 -21.94 -0.30 -8.25
C ILE A 320 -21.11 0.68 -9.07
N PRO A 321 -21.73 1.73 -9.65
CA PRO A 321 -20.99 2.77 -10.33
C PRO A 321 -20.20 3.60 -9.32
N LEU A 322 -18.92 3.85 -9.61
CA LEU A 322 -18.00 4.67 -8.85
C LEU A 322 -17.50 5.76 -9.79
N GLN A 323 -18.30 6.81 -9.91
CA GLN A 323 -18.06 7.94 -10.80
C GLN A 323 -18.11 9.24 -10.02
N SER A 324 -17.32 10.22 -10.46
CA SER A 324 -17.40 11.59 -9.98
C SER A 324 -17.05 12.54 -11.12
N PRO A 325 -17.72 13.71 -11.20
CA PRO A 325 -17.31 14.77 -12.11
C PRO A 325 -15.96 15.41 -11.71
N ASN A 326 -15.47 15.13 -10.51
CA ASN A 326 -14.24 15.71 -9.97
C ASN A 326 -13.04 14.79 -10.18
N ARG A 327 -11.86 15.37 -10.32
CA ARG A 327 -10.61 14.60 -10.36
C ARG A 327 -10.38 13.90 -9.05
N LEU A 328 -10.17 12.59 -9.09
CA LEU A 328 -9.73 11.85 -7.93
C LEU A 328 -8.27 12.23 -7.63
N ALA A 329 -7.99 12.61 -6.40
CA ALA A 329 -6.65 12.98 -5.93
C ALA A 329 -6.45 12.56 -4.48
N HIS A 330 -5.23 12.18 -4.12
CA HIS A 330 -4.91 11.94 -2.72
C HIS A 330 -4.81 13.28 -1.96
N ARG A 331 -5.48 13.37 -0.81
CA ARG A 331 -5.35 14.50 0.10
C ARG A 331 -5.31 14.01 1.54
N THR A 332 -4.27 14.42 2.26
CA THR A 332 -4.22 14.29 3.72
C THR A 332 -5.11 15.36 4.32
N SER A 333 -6.25 14.98 4.90
CA SER A 333 -7.27 15.95 5.36
C SER A 333 -6.85 16.78 6.58
N ASP A 334 -5.78 16.40 7.28
CA ASP A 334 -5.47 16.91 8.62
C ASP A 334 -4.09 16.44 9.12
N GLY A 335 -3.21 16.00 8.22
CA GLY A 335 -1.99 15.28 8.60
C GLY A 335 -2.24 13.87 9.14
N SER A 336 -3.51 13.42 9.25
CA SER A 336 -3.85 12.02 9.45
C SER A 336 -3.76 11.32 8.10
N VAL A 337 -2.74 10.49 7.92
CA VAL A 337 -2.63 9.63 6.74
C VAL A 337 -3.74 8.59 6.85
N PHE A 338 -4.66 8.55 5.89
CA PHE A 338 -5.63 7.46 5.77
C PHE A 338 -4.88 6.21 5.28
N GLY A 339 -4.17 5.54 6.19
CA GLY A 339 -3.63 4.21 5.94
C GLY A 339 -4.67 3.17 6.34
N VAL A 340 -5.22 2.42 5.37
CA VAL A 340 -5.92 1.15 5.66
C VAL A 340 -5.02 0.22 6.49
N LEU A 341 -3.69 0.40 6.39
CA LEU A 341 -2.68 -0.31 7.16
C LEU A 341 -2.41 0.24 8.58
N GLU A 342 -2.98 1.39 9.00
CA GLU A 342 -2.77 1.89 10.38
C GLU A 342 -3.53 1.10 11.46
N LEU A 343 -4.31 0.09 11.05
CA LEU A 343 -5.13 -0.79 11.92
C LEU A 343 -4.32 -1.68 12.90
N GLY A 344 -3.00 -1.52 13.01
CA GLY A 344 -2.13 -2.39 13.79
C GLY A 344 -1.25 -1.72 14.85
N ARG A 345 -1.49 -0.45 15.24
CA ARG A 345 -0.75 0.13 16.38
C ARG A 345 -1.13 -0.62 17.67
N GLY A 346 -0.23 -1.49 18.10
CA GLY A 346 -0.39 -2.36 19.25
C GLY A 346 -0.59 -1.62 20.56
N VAL A 347 -1.53 -2.13 21.37
CA VAL A 347 -1.52 -2.44 22.82
C VAL A 347 -0.74 -1.51 23.79
N GLY A 348 -0.45 -0.27 23.41
CA GLY A 348 -0.11 0.80 24.34
C GLY A 348 -1.38 1.40 24.90
N CYS A 349 -1.69 1.09 26.17
CA CYS A 349 -2.81 1.61 26.99
C CYS A 349 -3.03 3.14 26.91
N PRO A 350 -4.22 3.66 27.27
CA PRO A 350 -5.12 4.29 26.30
C PRO A 350 -5.55 5.72 26.68
N SER A 351 -5.84 6.52 25.68
CA SER A 351 -6.95 7.48 25.75
C SER A 351 -7.86 7.19 24.56
N SER A 352 -8.70 6.17 24.70
CA SER A 352 -9.69 5.67 23.73
C SER A 352 -9.16 5.37 22.32
N PRO A 353 -9.17 4.11 21.82
CA PRO A 353 -8.90 3.86 20.41
C PRO A 353 -9.90 4.68 19.58
N LYS A 354 -9.39 5.70 18.86
CA LYS A 354 -10.22 6.55 18.01
C LYS A 354 -10.86 5.60 16.99
N PRO A 355 -12.21 5.47 16.95
CA PRO A 355 -12.84 4.55 16.03
C PRO A 355 -12.38 4.89 14.61
N CYS A 356 -11.97 3.88 13.85
CA CYS A 356 -11.58 4.06 12.46
C CYS A 356 -12.73 4.76 11.74
N ARG A 357 -12.49 6.01 11.32
CA ARG A 357 -13.51 6.77 10.62
C ARG A 357 -13.54 6.27 9.18
N PRO A 358 -14.70 5.94 8.63
CA PRO A 358 -14.80 5.61 7.22
C PRO A 358 -14.29 6.79 6.37
N PRO A 359 -13.73 6.52 5.18
CA PRO A 359 -13.32 7.57 4.26
C PRO A 359 -14.53 8.45 3.95
N GLN A 360 -14.47 9.73 4.36
CA GLN A 360 -15.50 10.69 4.01
C GLN A 360 -15.08 11.36 2.69
N PRO A 361 -15.89 11.22 1.62
CA PRO A 361 -15.63 11.95 0.39
C PRO A 361 -15.66 13.45 0.69
N ALA A 362 -14.53 14.10 0.46
CA ALA A 362 -14.31 15.52 0.59
C ALA A 362 -13.99 16.07 -0.79
N THR A 363 -14.62 17.18 -1.15
CA THR A 363 -14.36 17.90 -2.39
C THR A 363 -13.61 19.19 -2.10
N TRP A 364 -12.68 19.54 -2.96
CA TRP A 364 -12.01 20.85 -2.90
C TRP A 364 -11.69 21.35 -4.31
N SER A 365 -11.27 22.61 -4.40
CA SER A 365 -10.88 23.23 -5.66
C SER A 365 -9.50 23.85 -5.54
N GLU A 366 -8.68 23.65 -6.56
CA GLU A 366 -7.35 24.25 -6.70
C GLU A 366 -7.17 24.61 -8.18
N GLU A 367 -6.75 25.85 -8.46
CA GLU A 367 -6.53 26.34 -9.83
C GLU A 367 -7.73 26.10 -10.77
N ARG A 368 -8.96 26.31 -10.28
CA ARG A 368 -10.24 26.06 -11.00
C ARG A 368 -10.54 24.58 -11.30
N THR A 369 -9.67 23.66 -10.89
CA THR A 369 -9.91 22.22 -10.99
C THR A 369 -10.59 21.74 -9.71
N GLN A 370 -11.68 20.99 -9.86
CA GLN A 370 -12.37 20.36 -8.73
C GLN A 370 -11.81 18.95 -8.50
N TYR A 371 -11.55 18.64 -7.23
CA TYR A 371 -10.97 17.39 -6.78
C TYR A 371 -11.86 16.71 -5.76
N THR A 372 -11.74 15.39 -5.68
CA THR A 372 -12.30 14.57 -4.62
C THR A 372 -11.27 13.55 -4.14
N ASN A 373 -11.32 13.15 -2.87
CA ASN A 373 -10.40 12.16 -2.30
C ASN A 373 -10.91 10.71 -2.44
N ALA A 374 -12.20 10.51 -2.64
CA ALA A 374 -12.81 9.18 -2.71
C ALA A 374 -14.10 9.19 -3.53
N LEU A 375 -14.34 8.09 -4.25
CA LEU A 375 -15.59 7.77 -4.91
C LEU A 375 -16.35 6.76 -4.07
N THR A 376 -17.58 7.06 -3.66
CA THR A 376 -18.36 6.18 -2.79
C THR A 376 -19.55 5.57 -3.50
N GLY A 377 -19.85 4.31 -3.20
CA GLY A 377 -21.05 3.61 -3.63
C GLY A 377 -21.70 2.84 -2.48
N VAL A 378 -23.02 2.68 -2.53
CA VAL A 378 -23.78 1.90 -1.55
C VAL A 378 -23.83 0.45 -1.99
N LEU A 379 -23.50 -0.47 -1.08
CA LEU A 379 -23.62 -1.91 -1.30
C LEU A 379 -25.07 -2.34 -1.02
N SER A 380 -25.53 -3.39 -1.70
CA SER A 380 -26.83 -3.97 -1.40
C SER A 380 -26.86 -4.53 0.03
N ASP A 381 -27.97 -4.30 0.74
CA ASP A 381 -28.22 -4.85 2.08
C ASP A 381 -28.13 -6.38 2.11
N ASP A 382 -28.29 -7.03 0.95
CA ASP A 382 -28.19 -8.48 0.77
C ASP A 382 -26.81 -9.06 1.14
N LEU A 383 -25.75 -8.26 1.14
CA LEU A 383 -24.40 -8.73 1.49
C LEU A 383 -24.22 -8.90 3.01
N GLY A 384 -25.05 -8.24 3.81
CA GLY A 384 -25.02 -8.31 5.27
C GLY A 384 -25.49 -9.65 5.83
N TRP A 385 -26.33 -10.37 5.07
CA TRP A 385 -27.00 -11.59 5.51
C TRP A 385 -26.18 -12.85 5.25
N ASP A 386 -26.32 -13.82 6.15
CA ASP A 386 -25.74 -15.16 5.94
C ASP A 386 -26.39 -15.82 4.72
N ASN A 387 -25.63 -16.65 3.99
CA ASN A 387 -26.09 -17.40 2.80
C ASN A 387 -26.53 -16.54 1.60
N THR A 388 -26.07 -15.30 1.52
CA THR A 388 -26.24 -14.48 0.31
C THR A 388 -25.57 -15.14 -0.90
N PRO A 389 -26.19 -15.12 -2.10
CA PRO A 389 -25.63 -15.76 -3.28
C PRO A 389 -24.36 -15.07 -3.82
N TYR A 390 -24.00 -13.92 -3.26
CA TYR A 390 -22.83 -13.12 -3.66
C TYR A 390 -21.55 -13.47 -2.90
N LEU A 391 -21.66 -14.25 -1.83
CA LEU A 391 -20.52 -14.66 -1.01
C LEU A 391 -20.31 -16.17 -1.13
N ALA A 392 -19.05 -16.58 -1.05
CA ALA A 392 -18.72 -17.98 -0.86
C ALA A 392 -19.21 -18.47 0.52
N PRO A 393 -19.36 -19.79 0.75
CA PRO A 393 -19.85 -20.34 2.02
C PRO A 393 -19.04 -19.92 3.26
N ASP A 394 -17.77 -19.56 3.09
CA ASP A 394 -16.90 -19.05 4.16
C ASP A 394 -17.06 -17.54 4.42
N GLY A 395 -17.89 -16.85 3.65
CA GLY A 395 -18.07 -15.40 3.68
C GLY A 395 -17.03 -14.62 2.87
N THR A 396 -16.28 -15.29 1.99
CA THR A 396 -15.33 -14.66 1.07
C THR A 396 -16.08 -13.89 -0.03
N LEU A 397 -15.66 -12.65 -0.27
CA LEU A 397 -16.19 -11.79 -1.33
C LEU A 397 -15.34 -11.94 -2.60
N HIS A 398 -16.01 -12.18 -3.73
CA HIS A 398 -15.43 -12.12 -5.07
C HIS A 398 -15.96 -10.87 -5.77
N ALA A 399 -15.07 -9.93 -6.10
CA ALA A 399 -15.44 -8.70 -6.77
C ALA A 399 -14.49 -8.41 -7.93
N ARG A 400 -14.97 -7.68 -8.93
CA ARG A 400 -14.17 -7.17 -10.04
C ARG A 400 -14.36 -5.65 -10.13
N LEU A 401 -13.27 -4.90 -10.09
CA LEU A 401 -13.28 -3.46 -10.34
C LEU A 401 -12.82 -3.23 -11.79
N ASP A 402 -13.72 -2.74 -12.63
CA ASP A 402 -13.37 -2.27 -13.97
C ASP A 402 -13.25 -0.74 -13.91
N ALA A 403 -12.13 -0.18 -14.36
CA ALA A 403 -11.91 1.27 -14.32
C ALA A 403 -11.27 1.77 -15.62
N ARG A 404 -11.73 2.92 -16.08
CA ARG A 404 -11.18 3.66 -17.22
C ARG A 404 -10.77 5.04 -16.76
N LEU A 405 -9.53 5.42 -17.02
CA LEU A 405 -8.98 6.74 -16.75
C LEU A 405 -9.28 7.63 -17.94
N GLU A 406 -9.87 8.79 -17.70
CA GLU A 406 -10.15 9.74 -18.77
C GLU A 406 -8.94 10.63 -18.99
N LYS A 407 -8.62 10.89 -20.27
CA LYS A 407 -7.60 11.87 -20.62
C LYS A 407 -8.10 13.24 -20.19
N ALA A 408 -7.23 14.05 -19.58
CA ALA A 408 -7.56 15.43 -19.25
C ALA A 408 -8.00 16.15 -20.54
N GLU A 409 -9.27 16.56 -20.62
CA GLU A 409 -9.78 17.34 -21.75
C GLU A 409 -8.91 18.58 -21.92
N GLY A 410 -8.20 18.68 -23.05
CA GLY A 410 -7.38 19.84 -23.39
C GLY A 410 -5.89 19.78 -23.03
N GLY A 411 -5.39 18.70 -22.41
CA GLY A 411 -3.96 18.53 -22.15
C GLY A 411 -3.29 17.64 -23.19
N SER A 412 -2.52 18.23 -24.13
CA SER A 412 -1.40 17.49 -24.74
C SER A 412 -0.57 16.91 -23.60
N CYS A 413 -0.26 15.62 -23.65
CA CYS A 413 0.57 14.97 -22.64
C CYS A 413 1.95 15.64 -22.69
N ILE A 414 2.21 16.60 -21.80
CA ILE A 414 3.55 17.13 -21.60
C ILE A 414 4.27 16.09 -20.75
N ILE A 415 4.74 15.03 -21.39
CA ILE A 415 5.79 14.20 -20.80
C ILE A 415 7.07 14.97 -21.10
N CYS A 416 7.59 15.67 -20.09
CA CYS A 416 8.95 16.18 -20.04
C CYS A 416 9.92 15.05 -19.76
#